data_AF-A0A9P5M6F9-F1
#
_entry.id   AF-A0A9P5M6F9-F1
#
_cell.length_a   1.000
_cell.length_b   1.000
_cell.length_c   1.000
_cell.angle_alpha   90.00
_cell.angle_beta   90.00
_cell.angle_gamma   90.00
#
_symmetry.space_group_name_H-M   'P 1'
#
loop_
_entity.id
_entity.type
_entity.pdbx_description
1 polymer ?
#
loop_
_entity_poly.entity_id
_entity_poly.type
_entity_poly.pdbx_seq_one_letter_code
_entity_poly.pdbx_strand_id
1 'polypeptide(L)'
;WFKIWEDGFDGTNWGVTRMIAAHGNQTFTIPTCIEPGNYFLRAEMIALHGASVYPGAQFYMECAQINVVGSTGTATPSTVSFPGAYSGSDPGILINIYYPTVTSYTIPGPPVFTCVSSTLLPSMSIVSDTSIVLYEPQPSGSGSTTAKTTTTSKATSTSTTSKATTWVTVFLQCRY
;
A
#
# COMPACT_ATOMS: atom_id res chain seq x y z
N TRP A 1 9.26 -3.40 -8.83
CA TRP A 1 8.20 -2.41 -8.98
C TRP A 1 8.37 -1.35 -7.92
N PHE A 2 8.17 -0.08 -8.24
CA PHE A 2 8.04 0.99 -7.26
C PHE A 2 6.73 1.74 -7.53
N LYS A 3 6.04 2.13 -6.45
CA LYS A 3 4.74 2.80 -6.55
C LYS A 3 4.98 4.27 -6.89
N ILE A 4 4.22 4.84 -7.82
CA ILE A 4 4.33 6.27 -8.18
C ILE A 4 3.08 7.06 -7.87
N TRP A 5 1.96 6.37 -7.63
CA TRP A 5 0.69 7.02 -7.35
C TRP A 5 -0.27 6.04 -6.68
N GLU A 6 -1.13 6.57 -5.81
CA GLU A 6 -2.23 5.83 -5.20
C GLU A 6 -3.37 6.75 -4.80
N ASP A 7 -4.58 6.20 -4.79
CA ASP A 7 -5.77 6.90 -4.33
C ASP A 7 -6.72 5.94 -3.59
N GLY A 8 -6.75 6.09 -2.26
CA GLY A 8 -7.47 5.23 -1.32
C GLY A 8 -8.82 5.79 -0.86
N PHE A 9 -9.11 5.67 0.44
CA PHE A 9 -10.26 6.31 1.06
C PHE A 9 -9.85 7.67 1.64
N ASP A 10 -10.56 8.74 1.28
CA ASP A 10 -10.26 10.11 1.74
C ASP A 10 -11.05 10.53 3.00
N GLY A 11 -11.75 9.58 3.63
CA GLY A 11 -12.69 9.84 4.73
C GLY A 11 -14.15 9.99 4.29
N THR A 12 -14.39 10.22 2.99
CA THR A 12 -15.74 10.39 2.42
C THR A 12 -15.98 9.45 1.23
N ASN A 13 -15.07 9.45 0.27
CA ASN A 13 -15.14 8.75 -1.00
C ASN A 13 -13.94 7.83 -1.18
N TRP A 14 -14.17 6.72 -1.87
CA TRP A 14 -13.11 5.83 -2.31
C TRP A 14 -12.52 6.30 -3.65
N GLY A 15 -11.27 5.95 -3.93
CA GLY A 15 -10.60 6.36 -5.17
C GLY A 15 -11.37 5.96 -6.43
N VAL A 16 -12.09 4.84 -6.40
CA VAL A 16 -12.96 4.45 -7.53
C VAL A 16 -14.23 5.26 -7.62
N THR A 17 -14.77 5.78 -6.52
CA THR A 17 -15.87 6.76 -6.60
C THR A 17 -15.41 8.00 -7.36
N ARG A 18 -14.18 8.48 -7.08
CA ARG A 18 -13.57 9.59 -7.84
C ARG A 18 -13.28 9.19 -9.29
N MET A 19 -12.81 7.98 -9.54
CA MET A 19 -12.60 7.44 -10.89
C MET A 19 -13.86 7.44 -11.73
N ILE A 20 -14.97 6.96 -11.17
CA ILE A 20 -16.27 6.87 -11.84
C ILE A 20 -16.77 8.27 -12.15
N ALA A 21 -16.65 9.21 -11.20
CA ALA A 21 -16.97 10.62 -11.41
C ALA A 21 -16.09 11.26 -12.51
N ALA A 22 -14.87 10.78 -12.70
CA ALA A 22 -13.95 11.17 -13.77
C ALA A 22 -14.10 10.34 -15.05
N HIS A 23 -15.24 9.66 -15.26
CA HIS A 23 -15.54 8.84 -16.44
C HIS A 23 -14.52 7.71 -16.72
N GLY A 24 -13.97 7.13 -15.66
CA GLY A 24 -12.96 6.06 -15.76
C GLY A 24 -11.52 6.58 -15.89
N ASN A 25 -11.31 7.90 -15.93
CA ASN A 25 -9.97 8.46 -16.07
C ASN A 25 -9.23 8.50 -14.73
N GLN A 26 -7.93 8.19 -14.77
CA GLN A 26 -7.00 8.29 -13.64
C GLN A 26 -5.76 9.04 -14.08
N THR A 27 -5.46 10.14 -13.40
CA THR A 27 -4.36 11.03 -13.76
C THR A 27 -3.28 10.99 -12.69
N PHE A 28 -2.05 10.77 -13.12
CA PHE A 28 -0.87 10.74 -12.28
C PHE A 28 0.34 11.27 -13.06
N THR A 29 1.41 11.61 -12.34
CA THR A 29 2.63 12.17 -12.93
C THR A 29 3.76 11.14 -12.90
N ILE A 30 4.44 10.95 -14.03
CA ILE A 30 5.68 10.16 -14.06
C ILE A 30 6.77 10.96 -13.35
N PRO A 31 7.47 10.39 -12.35
CA PRO A 31 8.52 11.11 -11.64
C PRO A 31 9.61 11.62 -12.59
N THR A 32 10.02 12.88 -12.42
CA THR A 32 11.01 13.51 -13.32
C THR A 32 12.45 13.10 -13.04
N CYS A 33 12.71 12.44 -11.92
CA CYS A 33 14.05 12.10 -11.45
C CYS A 33 14.47 10.64 -11.67
N ILE A 34 13.59 9.78 -12.21
CA ILE A 34 13.94 8.39 -12.54
C ILE A 34 14.78 8.33 -13.81
N GLU A 35 15.51 7.22 -13.98
CA GLU A 35 16.28 6.96 -15.20
C GLU A 35 15.39 7.03 -16.45
N PRO A 36 15.80 7.73 -17.52
CA PRO A 36 15.09 7.65 -18.80
C PRO A 36 15.20 6.23 -19.37
N GLY A 37 14.20 5.81 -20.16
CA GLY A 37 14.21 4.53 -20.84
C GLY A 37 12.88 3.78 -20.80
N ASN A 38 12.94 2.47 -21.06
CA ASN A 38 11.75 1.64 -21.18
C ASN A 38 11.25 1.16 -19.81
N TYR A 39 9.97 1.35 -19.55
CA TYR A 39 9.31 0.89 -18.32
C TYR A 39 8.06 0.09 -18.64
N PHE A 40 7.76 -0.89 -17.78
CA PHE A 40 6.40 -1.36 -17.60
C PHE A 40 5.70 -0.46 -16.60
N LEU A 41 4.50 -0.01 -16.96
CA LEU A 41 3.59 0.68 -16.07
C LEU A 41 2.45 -0.27 -15.72
N ARG A 42 2.24 -0.52 -14.44
CA ARG A 42 1.15 -1.37 -13.93
C ARG A 42 0.13 -0.47 -13.24
N ALA A 43 -1.03 -0.31 -13.87
CA ALA A 43 -2.19 0.32 -13.23
C ALA A 43 -3.01 -0.77 -12.56
N GLU A 44 -3.53 -0.50 -11.37
CA GLU A 44 -4.30 -1.48 -10.61
C GLU A 44 -5.46 -0.83 -9.86
N MET A 45 -6.59 -1.50 -9.89
CA MET A 45 -7.77 -1.23 -9.08
C MET A 45 -8.08 -2.46 -8.22
N ILE A 46 -8.39 -2.27 -6.94
CA ILE A 46 -8.67 -3.39 -6.03
C ILE A 46 -10.04 -3.20 -5.37
N ALA A 47 -10.95 -4.14 -5.64
CA ALA A 47 -12.32 -4.10 -5.15
C ALA A 47 -12.47 -4.84 -3.82
N LEU A 48 -13.08 -4.15 -2.86
CA LEU A 48 -13.17 -4.58 -1.47
C LEU A 48 -14.51 -5.15 -1.04
N HIS A 49 -15.50 -5.14 -1.92
CA HIS A 49 -16.87 -5.47 -1.53
C HIS A 49 -17.03 -6.90 -0.98
N GLY A 50 -16.09 -7.80 -1.26
CA GLY A 50 -16.00 -9.16 -0.69
C GLY A 50 -14.80 -9.38 0.26
N ALA A 51 -14.05 -8.34 0.63
CA ALA A 51 -12.76 -8.45 1.32
C ALA A 51 -12.84 -8.68 2.83
N SER A 52 -14.03 -8.89 3.40
CA SER A 52 -14.18 -9.20 4.83
C SER A 52 -13.63 -10.59 5.20
N VAL A 53 -13.30 -11.40 4.20
CA VAL A 53 -12.66 -12.71 4.32
C VAL A 53 -11.52 -12.81 3.31
N TYR A 54 -10.55 -13.69 3.58
CA TYR A 54 -9.50 -14.01 2.62
C TYR A 54 -9.64 -15.46 2.16
N PRO A 55 -9.60 -15.74 0.84
CA PRO A 55 -9.58 -14.78 -0.27
C PRO A 55 -10.92 -14.04 -0.43
N GLY A 56 -10.88 -12.77 -0.86
CA GLY A 56 -12.10 -11.95 -1.01
C GLY A 56 -11.91 -10.61 -1.72
N ALA A 57 -10.76 -9.93 -1.55
CA ALA A 57 -10.40 -8.78 -2.37
C ALA A 57 -10.16 -9.19 -3.83
N GLN A 58 -10.57 -8.34 -4.78
CA GLN A 58 -10.47 -8.60 -6.21
C GLN A 58 -9.51 -7.61 -6.86
N PHE A 59 -8.45 -8.10 -7.51
CA PHE A 59 -7.38 -7.29 -8.09
C PHE A 59 -7.55 -7.22 -9.61
N TYR A 60 -7.74 -6.01 -10.13
CA TYR A 60 -7.86 -5.72 -11.56
C TYR A 60 -6.63 -4.90 -11.98
N MET A 61 -5.71 -5.50 -12.72
CA MET A 61 -4.46 -4.84 -13.10
C MET A 61 -4.15 -5.01 -14.57
N GLU A 62 -3.62 -3.96 -15.17
CA GLU A 62 -3.16 -3.94 -16.55
C GLU A 62 -1.76 -3.33 -16.63
N CYS A 63 -1.00 -3.77 -17.64
CA CYS A 63 0.34 -3.27 -17.90
C CYS A 63 0.40 -2.53 -19.23
N ALA A 64 1.05 -1.37 -19.24
CA ALA A 64 1.45 -0.64 -20.44
C ALA A 64 2.99 -0.68 -20.59
N GLN A 65 3.46 -0.62 -21.83
CA GLN A 65 4.88 -0.39 -22.13
C GLN A 65 5.06 1.08 -22.49
N ILE A 66 5.94 1.77 -21.79
CA ILE A 66 6.21 3.19 -22.00
C ILE A 66 7.71 3.44 -22.18
N ASN A 67 8.06 4.52 -22.86
CA ASN A 67 9.43 5.04 -22.93
C ASN A 67 9.46 6.41 -22.24
N VAL A 68 10.13 6.49 -21.09
CA VAL A 68 10.31 7.71 -20.32
C VAL A 68 11.47 8.51 -20.91
N VAL A 69 11.21 9.77 -21.27
CA VAL A 69 12.19 10.69 -21.83
C VAL A 69 12.19 12.00 -21.05
N GLY A 70 13.29 12.75 -21.10
CA GLY A 70 13.40 14.06 -20.46
C GLY A 70 13.50 14.04 -18.92
N SER A 71 13.64 12.87 -18.30
CA SER A 71 13.92 12.72 -16.88
C SER A 71 15.41 12.87 -16.58
N THR A 72 15.75 13.18 -15.32
CA THR A 72 17.14 13.49 -14.92
C THR A 72 17.99 12.27 -14.59
N GLY A 73 17.39 11.09 -14.33
CA GLY A 73 18.12 9.88 -13.95
C GLY A 73 18.87 9.96 -12.61
N THR A 74 18.52 10.90 -11.74
CA THR A 74 19.25 11.14 -10.48
C THR A 74 18.79 10.28 -9.32
N ALA A 75 17.70 9.51 -9.47
CA ALA A 75 17.13 8.71 -8.40
C ALA A 75 16.93 7.24 -8.79
N THR A 76 17.24 6.36 -7.83
CA THR A 76 17.01 4.91 -7.91
C THR A 76 15.98 4.51 -6.86
N PRO A 77 14.69 4.35 -7.21
CA PRO A 77 13.66 3.96 -6.26
C PRO A 77 13.93 2.58 -5.65
N SER A 78 13.65 2.40 -4.36
CA SER A 78 13.55 1.07 -3.76
C SER A 78 12.41 0.29 -4.41
N THR A 79 12.60 -1.02 -4.60
CA THR A 79 11.65 -1.84 -5.36
C THR A 79 11.12 -3.03 -4.57
N VAL A 80 9.96 -3.51 -5.00
CA VAL A 80 9.29 -4.73 -4.53
C VAL A 80 8.97 -5.66 -5.70
N SER A 81 8.67 -6.93 -5.41
CA SER A 81 8.30 -7.93 -6.42
C SER A 81 6.79 -8.17 -6.48
N PHE A 82 6.28 -8.48 -7.67
CA PHE A 82 4.94 -9.07 -7.85
C PHE A 82 5.09 -10.44 -8.53
N PRO A 83 4.69 -11.55 -7.89
CA PRO A 83 4.14 -11.67 -6.53
C PRO A 83 5.17 -11.32 -5.43
N GLY A 84 4.69 -10.93 -4.24
CA GLY A 84 5.50 -10.67 -3.04
C GLY A 84 5.16 -9.37 -2.30
N ALA A 85 4.81 -8.29 -3.00
CA ALA A 85 4.55 -6.99 -2.39
C ALA A 85 3.24 -6.90 -1.58
N TYR A 86 2.33 -7.84 -1.80
CA TYR A 86 1.03 -7.93 -1.13
C TYR A 86 0.93 -9.23 -0.33
N SER A 87 0.34 -9.16 0.85
CA SER A 87 -0.06 -10.32 1.66
C SER A 87 -1.58 -10.38 1.80
N GLY A 88 -2.13 -11.59 1.85
CA GLY A 88 -3.55 -11.80 2.15
C GLY A 88 -3.98 -11.28 3.53
N SER A 89 -3.02 -11.06 4.43
CA SER A 89 -3.24 -10.49 5.76
C SER A 89 -3.06 -8.98 5.83
N ASP A 90 -2.74 -8.30 4.72
CA ASP A 90 -2.56 -6.85 4.75
C ASP A 90 -3.88 -6.18 5.16
N PRO A 91 -3.85 -5.14 6.01
CA PRO A 91 -5.05 -4.47 6.51
C PRO A 91 -5.84 -3.78 5.38
N GLY A 92 -5.19 -3.53 4.23
CA GLY A 92 -5.83 -3.05 3.02
C GLY A 92 -6.50 -4.13 2.18
N ILE A 93 -6.17 -5.42 2.38
CA ILE A 93 -6.60 -6.57 1.57
C ILE A 93 -7.62 -7.43 2.30
N LEU A 94 -7.44 -7.64 3.61
CA LEU A 94 -8.42 -8.29 4.50
C LEU A 94 -9.07 -7.21 5.36
N ILE A 95 -10.24 -6.73 4.94
CA ILE A 95 -10.93 -5.60 5.55
C ILE A 95 -12.45 -5.72 5.38
N ASN A 96 -13.19 -5.47 6.45
CA ASN A 96 -14.63 -5.26 6.37
C ASN A 96 -14.93 -3.78 6.17
N ILE A 97 -15.44 -3.42 5.00
CA ILE A 97 -15.73 -2.03 4.63
C ILE A 97 -17.10 -1.53 5.09
N TYR A 98 -17.97 -2.44 5.56
CA TYR A 98 -19.36 -2.13 5.87
C TYR A 98 -19.57 -1.89 7.36
N TYR A 99 -18.94 -2.69 8.23
CA TYR A 99 -19.10 -2.57 9.68
C TYR A 99 -17.87 -3.09 10.46
N PRO A 100 -17.32 -2.30 11.41
CA PRO A 100 -17.62 -0.87 11.64
C PRO A 100 -17.31 -0.03 10.39
N THR A 101 -17.97 1.12 10.26
CA THR A 101 -17.71 2.04 9.14
C THR A 101 -16.23 2.40 9.09
N VAL A 102 -15.60 2.23 7.93
CA VAL A 102 -14.20 2.56 7.71
C VAL A 102 -14.00 4.06 7.85
N THR A 103 -13.06 4.46 8.73
CA THR A 103 -12.64 5.86 8.92
C THR A 103 -11.25 6.13 8.36
N SER A 104 -10.43 5.08 8.22
CA SER A 104 -9.10 5.13 7.62
C SER A 104 -8.84 3.87 6.82
N TYR A 105 -8.02 3.99 5.77
CA TYR A 105 -7.70 2.89 4.89
C TYR A 105 -6.20 2.88 4.59
N THR A 106 -5.54 1.74 4.84
CA THR A 106 -4.13 1.54 4.53
C THR A 106 -4.02 0.87 3.17
N ILE A 107 -3.52 1.61 2.16
CA ILE A 107 -3.32 1.09 0.81
C ILE A 107 -2.17 0.06 0.85
N PRO A 108 -2.33 -1.14 0.26
CA PRO A 108 -1.29 -2.18 0.31
C PRO A 108 -0.07 -1.83 -0.54
N GLY A 109 1.04 -2.52 -0.26
CA GLY A 109 2.32 -2.35 -0.96
C GLY A 109 3.21 -1.23 -0.41
N PRO A 110 4.32 -0.91 -1.11
CA PRO A 110 5.28 0.10 -0.66
C PRO A 110 4.69 1.51 -0.69
N PRO A 111 5.33 2.48 0.00
CA PRO A 111 4.96 3.89 -0.11
C PRO A 111 5.15 4.42 -1.53
N VAL A 112 4.45 5.51 -1.86
CA VAL A 112 4.63 6.24 -3.12
C VAL A 112 6.04 6.84 -3.18
N PHE A 113 6.76 6.52 -4.26
CA PHE A 113 8.03 7.15 -4.58
C PHE A 113 7.83 8.62 -4.96
N THR A 114 8.67 9.48 -4.40
CA THR A 114 8.70 10.91 -4.71
C THR A 114 10.12 11.33 -5.04
N CYS A 115 10.26 12.28 -5.97
CA CYS A 115 11.55 12.90 -6.23
C CYS A 115 11.92 13.80 -5.05
N VAL A 116 13.11 13.60 -4.49
CA VAL A 116 13.65 14.55 -3.51
C VAL A 116 13.95 15.86 -4.24
N SER A 117 13.33 16.96 -3.82
CA SER A 117 13.82 18.28 -4.21
C SER A 117 15.15 18.50 -3.48
N SER A 118 16.23 18.71 -4.24
CA SER A 118 17.59 18.94 -3.75
C SER A 118 17.78 20.24 -2.96
N THR A 119 16.78 20.73 -2.23
CA THR A 119 16.85 22.03 -1.55
C THR A 119 17.41 21.97 -0.13
N LEU A 120 17.50 20.83 0.54
CA LEU A 120 18.23 20.74 1.81
C LEU A 120 18.76 19.31 2.03
N LEU A 121 20.02 19.08 1.69
CA LEU A 121 20.81 18.10 2.44
C LEU A 121 21.15 18.76 3.77
N PRO A 122 20.56 18.40 4.92
CA PRO A 122 21.25 18.67 6.17
C PRO A 122 22.57 17.89 6.09
N SER A 123 23.67 18.62 6.18
CA SER A 123 24.98 18.04 6.49
C SER A 123 24.80 17.15 7.72
N MET A 124 24.80 15.82 7.51
CA MET A 124 24.95 14.88 8.62
C MET A 124 26.39 15.00 9.10
N SER A 125 26.59 15.77 10.16
CA SER A 125 27.78 15.64 11.01
C SER A 125 27.71 14.28 11.70
N ILE A 126 28.66 13.42 11.33
CA ILE A 126 28.93 12.16 11.98
C ILE A 126 29.43 12.50 13.39
N VAL A 127 28.61 12.31 14.42
CA VAL A 127 29.06 12.31 15.81
C VAL A 127 29.16 10.85 16.22
N SER A 128 30.38 10.34 16.18
CA SER A 128 30.75 9.11 16.86
C SER A 128 30.66 9.37 18.36
N ASP A 129 29.70 8.76 19.04
CA ASP A 129 29.84 8.51 20.46
C ASP A 129 29.51 7.06 20.78
N THR A 130 30.59 6.32 21.00
CA THR A 130 30.61 4.97 21.55
C THR A 130 30.42 5.07 23.06
N SER A 131 29.28 4.61 23.57
CA SER A 131 29.20 4.15 24.95
C SER A 131 28.39 2.86 25.04
N ILE A 132 29.14 1.81 25.35
CA ILE A 132 28.72 0.44 25.56
C ILE A 132 28.33 0.35 27.04
N VAL A 133 27.05 0.10 27.33
CA VAL A 133 26.61 -0.23 28.69
C VAL A 133 26.34 -1.73 28.74
N LEU A 134 27.25 -2.45 29.38
CA LEU A 134 27.11 -3.86 29.71
C LEU A 134 26.14 -3.98 30.89
N TYR A 135 24.97 -4.58 30.67
CA TYR A 135 24.09 -5.01 31.76
C TYR A 135 24.02 -6.54 31.82
N GLU A 136 24.24 -7.05 33.02
CA GLU A 136 24.33 -8.44 33.43
C GLU A 136 22.92 -9.03 33.68
N PRO A 137 22.61 -10.29 33.29
CA PRO A 137 21.30 -10.86 33.57
C PRO A 137 21.30 -11.66 34.87
N GLN A 138 20.28 -11.47 35.72
CA GLN A 138 19.88 -12.44 36.75
C GLN A 138 18.39 -12.80 36.66
N PRO A 139 18.00 -14.04 37.04
CA PRO A 139 16.72 -14.64 36.65
C PRO A 139 15.67 -14.67 37.78
N SER A 140 14.45 -15.05 37.39
CA SER A 140 13.55 -16.02 38.04
C SER A 140 12.10 -15.52 38.20
N GLY A 141 11.13 -16.41 37.93
CA GLY A 141 9.75 -16.24 38.38
C GLY A 141 8.69 -16.85 37.46
N SER A 142 8.05 -17.93 37.93
CA SER A 142 7.18 -18.86 37.20
C SER A 142 5.67 -18.61 37.43
N GLY A 143 4.83 -19.14 36.53
CA GLY A 143 3.43 -19.53 36.76
C GLY A 143 2.38 -18.71 35.98
N SER A 144 1.20 -19.19 35.58
CA SER A 144 0.57 -20.48 35.25
C SER A 144 -0.91 -20.16 34.87
N THR A 145 -1.61 -21.05 34.17
CA THR A 145 -3.10 -21.14 33.97
C THR A 145 -3.78 -20.08 33.08
N THR A 146 -4.89 -20.29 32.34
CA THR A 146 -5.73 -21.42 31.89
C THR A 146 -6.67 -20.88 30.79
N ALA A 147 -7.09 -21.73 29.87
CA ALA A 147 -7.97 -21.45 28.73
C ALA A 147 -9.39 -20.95 29.08
N LYS A 148 -10.03 -20.20 28.16
CA LYS A 148 -11.49 -20.28 27.97
C LYS A 148 -11.98 -19.88 26.57
N THR A 149 -12.80 -20.78 26.05
CA THR A 149 -13.74 -20.82 24.91
C THR A 149 -14.51 -19.53 24.62
N THR A 150 -14.77 -19.22 23.35
CA THR A 150 -15.86 -18.31 22.95
C THR A 150 -16.59 -18.84 21.71
N THR A 151 -17.91 -18.67 21.79
CA THR A 151 -19.01 -19.34 21.10
C THR A 151 -19.25 -18.78 19.69
N THR A 152 -19.56 -19.68 18.76
CA THR A 152 -20.00 -19.41 17.40
C THR A 152 -21.42 -18.83 17.38
N SER A 153 -21.65 -17.73 16.67
CA SER A 153 -23.00 -17.35 16.23
C SER A 153 -22.99 -16.95 14.76
N LYS A 154 -23.97 -17.50 14.04
CA LYS A 154 -24.20 -17.42 12.60
C LYS A 154 -25.09 -16.22 12.31
N ALA A 155 -24.66 -15.29 11.46
CA ALA A 155 -25.46 -14.15 11.03
C ALA A 155 -26.11 -14.40 9.66
N THR A 156 -27.40 -14.12 9.58
CA THR A 156 -28.25 -14.16 8.38
C THR A 156 -28.10 -12.86 7.60
N SER A 157 -27.88 -12.95 6.29
CA SER A 157 -27.65 -11.83 5.37
C SER A 157 -28.96 -11.20 4.87
N THR A 158 -29.04 -9.86 4.91
CA THR A 158 -30.03 -9.06 4.19
C THR A 158 -29.28 -8.11 3.27
N SER A 159 -29.62 -8.12 1.98
CA SER A 159 -28.91 -7.43 0.91
C SER A 159 -29.33 -5.95 0.80
N THR A 160 -28.36 -5.04 0.98
CA THR A 160 -28.51 -3.61 0.66
C THR A 160 -27.55 -3.26 -0.48
N THR A 161 -28.07 -2.51 -1.46
CA THR A 161 -27.39 -2.01 -2.66
C THR A 161 -26.07 -1.32 -2.30
N SER A 162 -24.92 -1.91 -2.68
CA SER A 162 -23.59 -1.43 -2.26
C SER A 162 -23.13 -0.25 -3.11
N LYS A 163 -22.70 0.83 -2.42
CA LYS A 163 -21.87 1.87 -3.03
C LYS A 163 -20.53 1.23 -3.43
N ALA A 164 -20.02 1.54 -4.62
CA ALA A 164 -18.75 1.01 -5.09
C ALA A 164 -17.60 1.45 -4.17
N THR A 165 -16.95 0.47 -3.53
CA THR A 165 -15.88 0.67 -2.54
C THR A 165 -14.62 -0.02 -3.03
N THR A 166 -13.75 0.75 -3.66
CA THR A 166 -12.61 0.25 -4.42
C THR A 166 -11.56 1.38 -4.50
N TRP A 167 -10.27 1.06 -4.47
CA TRP A 167 -9.19 2.05 -4.62
C TRP A 167 -8.34 1.77 -5.86
N VAL A 168 -7.46 2.71 -6.20
CA VAL A 168 -6.60 2.64 -7.39
C VAL A 168 -5.14 2.91 -7.00
N THR A 169 -4.19 2.22 -7.62
CA THR A 169 -2.75 2.45 -7.46
C THR A 169 -2.01 2.24 -8.77
N VAL A 170 -0.83 2.86 -8.92
CA VAL A 170 0.01 2.77 -10.11
C VAL A 170 1.47 2.52 -9.73
N PHE A 171 2.07 1.53 -10.40
CA PHE A 171 3.47 1.13 -10.24
C PHE A 171 4.25 1.24 -11.54
N LEU A 172 5.56 1.46 -11.43
CA LEU A 172 6.54 1.36 -12.52
C LEU A 172 7.57 0.26 -12.25
N GLN A 173 8.11 -0.31 -13.33
CA GLN A 173 9.25 -1.21 -13.32
C GLN A 173 10.16 -0.90 -14.51
N CYS A 174 11.44 -0.58 -14.24
CA CYS A 174 12.43 -0.36 -15.30
C CYS A 174 12.75 -1.68 -16.00
N ARG A 175 12.87 -1.64 -17.32
CA ARG A 175 13.37 -2.73 -18.15
C ARG A 175 14.85 -2.46 -18.42
N TYR A 176 15.72 -3.26 -17.80
CA TYR A 176 17.14 -3.33 -18.17
C TYR A 176 17.29 -3.76 -19.63
#